data_AF-A0A060C970-F1
#
_entry.id   AF-A0A060C970-F1
#
_cell.length_a   1.000
_cell.length_b   1.000
_cell.length_c   1.000
_cell.angle_alpha   90.00
_cell.angle_beta   90.00
_cell.angle_gamma   90.00
#
_symmetry.space_group_name_H-M   'P 1'
#
loop_
_entity.id
_entity.type
_entity.pdbx_description
1 polymer ?
#
loop_
_entity_poly.entity_id
_entity_poly.type
_entity_poly.pdbx_seq_one_letter_code
_entity_poly.pdbx_strand_id
1 'polypeptide(L)'
;RLLVLPDGTWLVVYTIYDNYGYTFDPQGGTALEFAESKDGGANWSVVGRLDDPGRDLDNGQMILAQNGDILLSCRSVRWQESYQLPVYCSSDGGRTWRFHSMIDEVHGPEGYLGNPDKGMYEPHFYRLHDGRLSVMYAQEKHVVTYPHYSQIIAQRGL
;
A
#
# COMPACT_ATOMS: atom_id res chain seq x y z
N ARG A 1 -9.58 1.55 -2.88
CA ARG A 1 -10.24 1.99 -1.62
C ARG A 1 -10.65 3.46 -1.74
N LEU A 2 -11.58 3.94 -0.90
CA LEU A 2 -12.11 5.31 -0.91
C LEU A 2 -11.71 6.07 0.36
N LEU A 3 -11.43 7.36 0.24
CA LEU A 3 -11.30 8.33 1.32
C LEU A 3 -12.14 9.56 0.98
N VAL A 4 -12.94 10.05 1.94
CA VAL A 4 -13.66 11.32 1.78
C VAL A 4 -12.85 12.40 2.49
N LEU A 5 -12.45 13.44 1.75
CA LEU A 5 -11.68 14.57 2.25
C LEU A 5 -12.58 15.58 3.00
N PRO A 6 -12.01 16.46 3.84
CA PRO A 6 -12.80 17.41 4.64
C PRO A 6 -13.65 18.39 3.82
N ASP A 7 -13.26 18.66 2.57
CA ASP A 7 -13.99 19.51 1.63
C ASP A 7 -15.14 18.78 0.91
N GLY A 8 -15.35 17.50 1.20
CA GLY A 8 -16.37 16.65 0.57
C GLY A 8 -15.89 15.93 -0.69
N THR A 9 -14.66 16.17 -1.16
CA THR A 9 -14.08 15.46 -2.30
C THR A 9 -13.89 13.97 -1.97
N TRP A 10 -14.29 13.09 -2.89
CA TRP A 10 -14.08 11.65 -2.79
C TRP A 10 -12.79 11.31 -3.53
N LEU A 11 -11.82 10.73 -2.84
CA LEU A 11 -10.57 10.25 -3.43
C LEU A 11 -10.55 8.73 -3.42
N VAL A 12 -10.38 8.11 -4.58
CA VAL A 12 -10.18 6.66 -4.71
C VAL A 12 -8.76 6.34 -5.11
N VAL A 13 -8.31 5.17 -4.69
CA VAL A 13 -7.08 4.52 -5.16
C VAL A 13 -7.41 3.15 -5.71
N TYR A 14 -6.85 2.81 -6.87
CA TYR A 14 -6.98 1.49 -7.51
C TYR A 14 -5.69 1.11 -8.23
N THR A 15 -5.53 -0.19 -8.43
CA THR A 15 -4.36 -0.77 -9.10
C THR A 15 -4.58 -0.76 -10.61
N ILE A 16 -3.55 -0.42 -11.36
CA ILE A 16 -3.56 -0.41 -12.82
C ILE A 16 -2.48 -1.33 -13.38
N TYR A 17 -2.77 -1.85 -14.58
CA TYR A 17 -1.95 -2.79 -15.34
C TYR A 17 -1.77 -2.19 -16.73
N ASP A 18 -0.72 -1.39 -16.92
CA ASP A 18 -0.53 -0.58 -18.12
C ASP A 18 0.82 -0.80 -18.82
N ASN A 19 1.59 -1.78 -18.36
CA ASN A 19 2.85 -2.21 -18.93
C ASN A 19 2.96 -3.74 -18.93
N TYR A 20 4.08 -4.26 -19.41
CA TYR A 20 4.29 -5.71 -19.56
C TYR A 20 4.63 -6.43 -18.25
N GLY A 21 4.70 -5.72 -17.12
CA GLY A 21 5.11 -6.28 -15.83
C GLY A 21 6.63 -6.36 -15.68
N TYR A 22 7.09 -6.41 -14.43
CA TYR A 22 8.52 -6.28 -14.13
C TYR A 22 9.38 -7.47 -14.60
N THR A 23 8.76 -8.60 -14.95
CA THR A 23 9.44 -9.77 -15.52
C THR A 23 9.89 -9.56 -16.96
N PHE A 24 9.26 -8.63 -17.69
CA PHE A 24 9.55 -8.32 -19.10
C PHE A 24 10.16 -6.92 -19.29
N ASP A 25 9.92 -6.01 -18.35
CA ASP A 25 10.51 -4.67 -18.30
C ASP A 25 11.08 -4.41 -16.89
N PRO A 26 12.39 -4.19 -16.72
CA PRO A 26 12.97 -3.90 -15.40
C PRO A 26 12.39 -2.67 -14.68
N GLN A 27 11.68 -1.79 -15.39
CA GLN A 27 10.95 -0.64 -14.83
C GLN A 27 9.44 -0.87 -14.75
N GLY A 28 8.94 -2.00 -15.23
CA GLY A 28 7.53 -2.37 -15.18
C GLY A 28 7.06 -2.79 -13.80
N GLY A 29 5.83 -3.31 -13.75
CA GLY A 29 5.11 -3.66 -12.53
C GLY A 29 3.78 -2.93 -12.42
N THR A 30 2.92 -3.33 -11.51
CA THR A 30 1.65 -2.63 -11.29
C THR A 30 1.84 -1.31 -10.54
N ALA A 31 0.96 -0.35 -10.82
CA ALA A 31 0.98 0.97 -10.20
C ALA A 31 -0.35 1.27 -9.50
N LEU A 32 -0.35 2.31 -8.67
CA LEU A 32 -1.57 2.86 -8.09
C LEU A 32 -1.96 4.15 -8.81
N GLU A 33 -3.22 4.24 -9.19
CA GLU A 33 -3.83 5.45 -9.75
C GLU A 33 -4.85 6.03 -8.79
N PHE A 34 -4.91 7.35 -8.74
CA PHE A 34 -5.77 8.11 -7.85
C PHE A 34 -6.75 8.94 -8.67
N ALA A 35 -8.03 8.84 -8.36
CA ALA A 35 -9.07 9.64 -9.00
C ALA A 35 -9.92 10.36 -7.96
N GLU A 36 -10.31 11.59 -8.26
CA GLU A 36 -11.19 12.40 -7.42
C GLU A 36 -12.59 12.54 -8.04
N SER A 37 -13.60 12.64 -7.19
CA SER A 37 -14.96 13.05 -7.52
C SER A 37 -15.41 14.17 -6.60
N LYS A 38 -16.05 15.19 -7.17
CA LYS A 38 -16.61 16.36 -6.45
C LYS A 38 -18.13 16.40 -6.45
N ASP A 39 -18.77 15.36 -6.99
CA ASP A 39 -20.21 15.29 -7.22
C ASP A 39 -20.80 13.98 -6.68
N GLY A 40 -20.24 13.47 -5.58
CA GLY A 40 -20.76 12.28 -4.90
C GLY A 40 -20.55 10.98 -5.68
N GLY A 41 -19.49 10.92 -6.50
CA GLY A 41 -19.12 9.75 -7.27
C GLY A 41 -19.78 9.63 -8.64
N ALA A 42 -20.46 10.68 -9.11
CA ALA A 42 -21.09 10.68 -10.44
C ALA A 42 -20.06 10.82 -11.57
N ASN A 43 -19.06 11.68 -11.40
CA ASN A 43 -17.95 11.86 -12.31
C ASN A 43 -16.61 11.74 -11.58
N TRP A 44 -15.61 11.18 -12.27
CA TRP A 44 -14.28 10.93 -11.74
C TRP A 44 -13.22 11.51 -12.67
N SER A 45 -12.13 12.01 -12.10
CA SER A 45 -10.97 12.47 -12.85
C SER A 45 -9.70 11.97 -12.18
N VAL A 46 -8.79 11.39 -12.97
CA VAL A 46 -7.47 10.97 -12.48
C VAL A 46 -6.68 12.21 -12.06
N VAL A 47 -6.08 12.17 -10.86
CA VAL A 47 -5.34 13.29 -10.27
C VAL A 47 -3.90 12.96 -9.93
N GLY A 48 -3.56 11.68 -9.80
CA GLY A 48 -2.23 11.27 -9.40
C GLY A 48 -1.96 9.81 -9.70
N ARG A 49 -0.68 9.47 -9.63
CA ARG A 49 -0.17 8.11 -9.83
C ARG A 49 1.01 7.88 -8.89
N LEU A 50 1.18 6.64 -8.48
CA LEU A 50 2.34 6.18 -7.74
C LEU A 50 2.85 4.87 -8.36
N ASP A 51 4.11 4.87 -8.74
CA ASP A 51 4.86 3.73 -9.27
C ASP A 51 6.03 3.40 -8.36
N ASP A 52 6.48 2.15 -8.43
CA ASP A 52 7.71 1.67 -7.79
C ASP A 52 8.44 0.77 -8.80
N PRO A 53 9.37 1.33 -9.60
CA PRO A 53 9.92 0.64 -10.76
C PRO A 53 10.47 -0.75 -10.44
N GLY A 54 10.02 -1.74 -11.20
CA GLY A 54 10.43 -3.14 -11.02
C GLY A 54 9.69 -3.86 -9.89
N ARG A 55 8.55 -3.34 -9.43
CA ARG A 55 7.73 -3.88 -8.33
C ARG A 55 6.24 -3.75 -8.64
N ASP A 56 5.46 -4.69 -8.13
CA ASP A 56 4.00 -4.63 -8.18
C ASP A 56 3.46 -3.88 -6.96
N LEU A 57 2.81 -2.74 -7.20
CA LEU A 57 2.01 -2.04 -6.20
C LEU A 57 0.55 -2.51 -6.22
N ASP A 58 -0.03 -2.80 -5.06
CA ASP A 58 -1.44 -3.17 -4.94
C ASP A 58 -2.02 -2.84 -3.54
N ASN A 59 -3.33 -3.01 -3.36
CA ASN A 59 -4.04 -2.90 -2.09
C ASN A 59 -3.86 -1.55 -1.39
N GLY A 60 -3.84 -0.46 -2.18
CA GLY A 60 -3.75 0.90 -1.67
C GLY A 60 -4.83 1.21 -0.61
N GLN A 61 -4.40 1.79 0.51
CA GLN A 61 -5.28 2.27 1.57
C GLN A 61 -4.82 3.61 2.12
N MET A 62 -5.78 4.52 2.23
CA MET A 62 -5.55 5.90 2.63
C MET A 62 -6.19 6.21 3.98
N ILE A 63 -5.58 7.14 4.71
CA ILE A 63 -6.16 7.79 5.90
C ILE A 63 -5.70 9.25 5.96
N LEU A 64 -6.55 10.14 6.46
CA LEU A 64 -6.13 11.51 6.79
C LEU A 64 -5.27 11.53 8.05
N ALA A 65 -4.11 12.17 8.00
CA ALA A 65 -3.33 12.55 9.16
C ALA A 65 -3.92 13.79 9.86
N GLN A 66 -3.49 14.04 11.10
CA GLN A 66 -4.03 15.15 11.92
C GLN A 66 -3.73 16.53 11.33
N ASN A 67 -2.64 16.66 10.56
CA ASN A 67 -2.25 17.89 9.88
C ASN A 67 -2.97 18.10 8.53
N GLY A 68 -3.87 17.20 8.14
CA GLY A 68 -4.61 17.27 6.88
C GLY A 68 -3.94 16.55 5.70
N ASP A 69 -2.70 16.07 5.86
CA ASP A 69 -2.05 15.24 4.85
C ASP A 69 -2.77 13.90 4.69
N ILE A 70 -2.58 13.25 3.55
CA ILE A 70 -3.08 11.91 3.27
C ILE A 70 -1.91 10.94 3.39
N LEU A 71 -2.04 9.96 4.29
CA LEU A 71 -1.14 8.82 4.33
C LEU A 71 -1.71 7.68 3.49
N LEU A 72 -0.85 7.03 2.72
CA LEU A 72 -1.16 5.86 1.91
C LEU A 72 -0.22 4.73 2.32
N SER A 73 -0.75 3.54 2.52
CA SER A 73 0.04 2.31 2.46
C SER A 73 -0.49 1.40 1.38
N CYS A 74 0.40 0.58 0.84
CA CYS A 74 0.11 -0.40 -0.16
C CYS A 74 1.05 -1.60 0.02
N ARG A 75 0.75 -2.68 -0.68
CA ARG A 75 1.72 -3.72 -0.94
C ARG A 75 2.69 -3.23 -2.02
N SER A 76 4.00 -3.38 -1.80
CA SER A 76 5.03 -3.25 -2.83
C SER A 76 5.86 -4.52 -2.91
N VAL A 77 5.76 -5.25 -4.02
CA VAL A 77 6.26 -6.64 -4.11
C VAL A 77 7.15 -6.89 -5.32
N ARG A 78 8.24 -7.61 -5.05
CA ARG A 78 8.89 -8.50 -6.01
C ARG A 78 8.62 -9.91 -5.53
N TRP A 79 7.79 -10.64 -6.26
CA TRP A 79 7.26 -11.93 -5.80
C TRP A 79 8.39 -12.89 -5.43
N GLN A 80 8.26 -13.52 -4.25
CA GLN A 80 9.21 -14.49 -3.71
C GLN A 80 10.63 -13.95 -3.42
N GLU A 81 10.85 -12.64 -3.55
CA GLU A 81 12.14 -11.97 -3.35
C GLU A 81 12.03 -10.89 -2.28
N SER A 82 11.02 -10.02 -2.35
CA SER A 82 10.89 -8.83 -1.52
C SER A 82 9.43 -8.42 -1.33
N TYR A 83 8.98 -8.29 -0.09
CA TYR A 83 7.65 -7.78 0.26
C TYR A 83 7.82 -6.57 1.19
N GLN A 84 7.17 -5.47 0.85
CA GLN A 84 7.23 -4.23 1.60
C GLN A 84 5.82 -3.66 1.81
N LEU A 85 5.62 -3.03 2.97
CA LEU A 85 4.46 -2.22 3.29
C LEU A 85 4.90 -0.77 3.52
N PRO A 86 5.27 -0.02 2.47
CA PRO A 86 5.65 1.38 2.60
C PRO A 86 4.45 2.25 3.03
N VAL A 87 4.78 3.40 3.61
CA VAL A 87 3.87 4.51 3.82
C VAL A 87 4.34 5.67 2.96
N TYR A 88 3.45 6.21 2.15
CA TYR A 88 3.61 7.44 1.41
C TYR A 88 2.73 8.54 2.01
N CYS A 89 3.13 9.79 1.82
CA CYS A 89 2.40 10.97 2.25
C CYS A 89 2.13 11.88 1.04
N SER A 90 0.93 12.44 0.98
CA SER A 90 0.53 13.50 0.06
C SER A 90 0.00 14.70 0.84
N SER A 91 0.55 15.87 0.54
CA SER A 91 0.13 17.17 1.10
C SER A 91 -0.68 18.00 0.09
N ASP A 92 -1.03 17.43 -1.07
CA ASP A 92 -1.66 18.12 -2.19
C ASP A 92 -2.91 17.40 -2.72
N GLY A 93 -3.58 16.66 -1.85
CA GLY A 93 -4.84 15.98 -2.15
C GLY A 93 -4.69 14.72 -3.01
N GLY A 94 -3.55 14.03 -2.92
CA GLY A 94 -3.28 12.79 -3.64
C GLY A 94 -2.70 12.96 -5.04
N ARG A 95 -2.25 14.18 -5.40
CA ARG A 95 -1.64 14.47 -6.71
C ARG A 95 -0.19 14.01 -6.76
N THR A 96 0.56 14.26 -5.70
CA THR A 96 1.92 13.78 -5.52
C THR A 96 2.08 13.00 -4.22
N TRP A 97 2.96 12.01 -4.25
CA TRP A 97 3.21 11.09 -3.15
C TRP A 97 4.70 11.01 -2.87
N ARG A 98 5.08 11.08 -1.58
CA ARG A 98 6.47 10.96 -1.14
C ARG A 98 6.57 9.84 -0.12
N PHE A 99 7.63 9.04 -0.22
CA PHE A 99 7.92 8.06 0.83
C PHE A 99 8.00 8.75 2.19
N HIS A 100 7.37 8.15 3.19
CA HIS A 100 7.29 8.66 4.55
C HIS A 100 7.96 7.70 5.54
N SER A 101 7.59 6.42 5.52
CA SER A 101 8.14 5.40 6.42
C SER A 101 7.89 3.99 5.87
N MET A 102 8.45 2.96 6.54
CA MET A 102 8.17 1.56 6.24
C MET A 102 7.41 0.92 7.41
N ILE A 103 6.22 0.35 7.17
CA ILE A 103 5.47 -0.38 8.21
C ILE A 103 6.20 -1.65 8.53
N ASP A 104 6.53 -2.48 7.54
CA ASP A 104 7.29 -3.70 7.76
C ASP A 104 7.75 -4.24 6.39
N GLU A 105 8.77 -5.08 6.39
CA GLU A 105 9.36 -5.63 5.19
C GLU A 105 10.03 -6.99 5.43
N VAL A 106 10.24 -7.72 4.34
CA VAL A 106 11.05 -8.93 4.30
C VAL A 106 11.70 -9.07 2.92
N HIS A 107 12.96 -9.49 2.91
CA HIS A 107 13.78 -9.59 1.70
C HIS A 107 14.59 -10.88 1.71
N GLY A 108 14.90 -11.37 0.52
CA GLY A 108 15.85 -12.45 0.28
C GLY A 108 16.27 -12.51 -1.19
N PRO A 109 17.16 -13.44 -1.55
CA PRO A 109 17.42 -13.71 -2.96
C PRO A 109 16.15 -14.20 -3.66
N GLU A 110 16.14 -14.12 -5.00
CA GLU A 110 15.01 -14.58 -5.82
C GLU A 110 14.58 -16.00 -5.42
N GLY A 111 13.27 -16.19 -5.20
CA GLY A 111 12.66 -17.46 -4.80
C GLY A 111 12.78 -17.81 -3.31
N TYR A 112 13.61 -17.11 -2.52
CA TYR A 112 13.83 -17.39 -1.09
C TYR A 112 12.54 -17.36 -0.27
N LEU A 113 11.64 -16.45 -0.62
CA LEU A 113 10.39 -16.27 0.10
C LEU A 113 9.26 -17.16 -0.44
N GLY A 114 9.50 -17.98 -1.47
CA GLY A 114 8.44 -18.63 -2.26
C GLY A 114 7.96 -20.03 -1.84
N ASN A 115 8.50 -20.66 -0.79
CA ASN A 115 8.08 -22.01 -0.38
C ASN A 115 8.22 -22.26 1.15
N PRO A 116 7.10 -22.34 1.89
CA PRO A 116 5.84 -21.67 1.56
C PRO A 116 6.05 -20.15 1.46
N ASP A 117 5.07 -19.46 0.87
CA ASP A 117 5.13 -18.01 0.73
C ASP A 117 5.30 -17.31 2.10
N LYS A 118 6.10 -16.25 2.11
CA LYS A 118 6.42 -15.46 3.31
C LYS A 118 5.98 -14.01 3.13
N GLY A 119 4.87 -13.84 2.41
CA GLY A 119 4.39 -12.55 1.98
C GLY A 119 3.81 -11.68 3.09
N MET A 120 3.51 -10.46 2.69
CA MET A 120 2.94 -9.40 3.51
C MET A 120 1.88 -8.66 2.70
N TYR A 121 0.68 -8.51 3.27
CA TYR A 121 -0.49 -8.16 2.49
C TYR A 121 -1.43 -7.19 3.21
N GLU A 122 -2.16 -6.42 2.40
CA GLU A 122 -3.39 -5.69 2.78
C GLU A 122 -3.25 -4.78 4.01
N PRO A 123 -2.36 -3.78 3.98
CA PRO A 123 -2.26 -2.82 5.07
C PRO A 123 -3.60 -2.11 5.29
N HIS A 124 -3.96 -1.90 6.55
CA HIS A 124 -5.15 -1.20 6.95
C HIS A 124 -4.87 -0.30 8.16
N PHE A 125 -4.82 1.02 7.93
CA PHE A 125 -4.74 2.02 8.99
C PHE A 125 -6.00 2.02 9.85
N TYR A 126 -5.78 2.21 11.13
CA TYR A 126 -6.80 2.43 12.14
C TYR A 126 -6.32 3.54 13.06
N ARG A 127 -7.18 4.53 13.32
CA ARG A 127 -6.87 5.61 14.27
C ARG A 127 -7.33 5.19 15.66
N LEU A 128 -6.39 5.11 16.59
CA LEU A 128 -6.65 4.81 17.99
C LEU A 128 -7.29 6.03 18.69
N HIS A 129 -7.96 5.78 19.82
CA HIS A 129 -8.64 6.82 20.60
C HIS A 129 -7.72 7.94 21.09
N ASP A 130 -6.44 7.63 21.32
CA ASP A 130 -5.40 8.60 21.71
C ASP A 130 -4.79 9.37 20.53
N GLY A 131 -5.33 9.18 19.33
CA GLY A 131 -4.91 9.87 18.12
C GLY A 131 -3.76 9.20 17.36
N ARG A 132 -3.09 8.18 17.93
CA ARG A 132 -2.06 7.41 17.22
C ARG A 132 -2.64 6.62 16.07
N LEU A 133 -1.77 6.27 15.11
CA LEU A 133 -2.12 5.37 14.02
C LEU A 133 -1.62 3.97 14.31
N SER A 134 -2.47 3.00 14.02
CA SER A 134 -2.17 1.58 14.05
C SER A 134 -2.37 1.02 12.65
N VAL A 135 -1.51 0.11 12.21
CA VAL A 135 -1.67 -0.61 10.94
C VAL A 135 -1.87 -2.08 11.24
N MET A 136 -2.96 -2.65 10.75
CA MET A 136 -3.17 -4.09 10.71
C MET A 136 -2.85 -4.62 9.32
N TYR A 137 -2.18 -5.76 9.23
CA TYR A 137 -1.83 -6.40 7.96
C TYR A 137 -1.67 -7.91 8.13
N ALA A 138 -1.78 -8.63 7.03
CA ALA A 138 -1.52 -10.06 6.96
C ALA A 138 -0.02 -10.32 6.80
N GLN A 139 0.52 -11.24 7.58
CA GLN A 139 1.94 -11.58 7.60
C GLN A 139 2.13 -13.09 7.59
N GLU A 140 2.95 -13.59 6.67
CA GLU A 140 3.24 -15.02 6.53
C GLU A 140 4.71 -15.36 6.85
N LYS A 141 5.53 -14.39 7.26
CA LYS A 141 6.96 -14.60 7.58
C LYS A 141 7.24 -15.74 8.55
N HIS A 142 6.30 -16.01 9.46
CA HIS A 142 6.44 -16.99 10.54
C HIS A 142 5.94 -18.39 10.18
N VAL A 143 5.58 -18.62 8.92
CA VAL A 143 5.11 -19.92 8.43
C VAL A 143 6.11 -21.06 8.66
N VAL A 144 7.41 -20.77 8.70
CA VAL A 144 8.48 -21.74 8.99
C VAL A 144 8.97 -21.73 10.43
N THR A 145 8.52 -20.79 11.27
CA THR A 145 8.92 -20.71 12.69
C THR A 145 7.95 -21.55 13.53
N TYR A 146 8.44 -22.27 14.56
CA TYR A 146 7.57 -22.99 15.49
C TYR A 146 7.10 -22.06 16.62
N PRO A 147 5.80 -22.07 17.00
CA PRO A 147 4.70 -22.77 16.33
C PRO A 147 4.38 -22.14 14.96
N HIS A 148 4.04 -22.99 13.99
CA HIS A 148 3.78 -22.58 12.61
C HIS A 148 2.46 -21.83 12.47
N TYR A 149 2.47 -20.73 11.72
CA TYR A 149 1.27 -19.97 11.36
C TYR A 149 1.22 -19.75 9.85
N SER A 150 0.15 -20.19 9.19
CA SER A 150 -0.03 -19.93 7.75
C SER A 150 -0.12 -18.43 7.46
N GLN A 151 -0.84 -17.69 8.30
CA GLN A 151 -1.00 -16.25 8.23
C GLN A 151 -1.32 -15.71 9.63
N ILE A 152 -0.72 -14.59 10.01
CA ILE A 152 -1.06 -13.87 11.24
C ILE A 152 -1.52 -12.45 10.90
N ILE A 153 -2.33 -11.87 11.80
CA ILE A 153 -2.57 -10.43 11.81
C ILE A 153 -1.47 -9.80 12.66
N ALA A 154 -0.71 -8.90 12.05
CA ALA A 154 0.27 -8.09 12.76
C ALA A 154 -0.27 -6.67 12.95
N GLN A 155 0.14 -6.03 14.05
CA GLN A 155 -0.21 -4.66 14.38
C GLN A 155 1.05 -3.84 14.60
N ARG A 156 1.18 -2.67 13.96
CA ARG A 156 2.27 -1.72 14.21
C ARG A 156 1.74 -0.32 14.48
N GLY A 157 2.30 0.36 15.49
CA GLY A 157 2.06 1.78 15.73
C GLY A 157 2.97 2.65 14.86
N LEU A 158 2.41 3.74 14.30
CA LEU A 158 3.13 4.79 13.58
C LEU A 158 3.19 6.07 14.41
#